data_AF-A0A926GB44-F1
#
_entry.id   AF-A0A926GB44-F1
#
_cell.length_a   1.000
_cell.length_b   1.000
_cell.length_c   1.000
_cell.angle_alpha   90.00
_cell.angle_beta   90.00
_cell.angle_gamma   90.00
#
_symmetry.space_group_name_H-M   'P 1'
#
loop_
_entity.id
_entity.type
_entity.pdbx_description
1 polymer ?
#
loop_
_entity_poly.entity_id
_entity_poly.type
_entity_poly.pdbx_seq_one_letter_code
_entity_poly.pdbx_strand_id
1 'polypeptide(L)'
;MGWLLLLAIALVTVLVLWRTGYPRKLWTIPATALMLGAAGYAWQGSPGLAGHPVAAEAQAGQLDPDLVALREAIFGKFGTNAWSYAMAADRMTLSGKPDLAIAVWQGAVRKMPNDVALWSGYGLALAEHDGNQVSPASRFAFERAMTLWPQHPGPPFFYGLALIREGKYAEARTFWLKAVQLTSEKASYRGELVLRLFLLDRLLAAKAGQAGPQPAPTPAKP
;
A
#
# COMPACT_ATOMS: atom_id res chain seq x y z
N MET A 1 29.64 0.91 -11.32
CA MET A 1 29.12 1.32 -12.65
C MET A 1 28.84 2.83 -12.78
N GLY A 2 28.55 3.58 -11.70
CA GLY A 2 28.21 5.02 -11.81
C GLY A 2 29.27 5.96 -12.40
N TRP A 3 30.56 5.69 -12.18
CA TRP A 3 31.66 6.50 -12.74
C TRP A 3 31.73 6.48 -14.27
N LEU A 4 31.35 5.36 -14.89
CA LEU A 4 31.31 5.22 -16.36
C LEU A 4 30.19 6.08 -16.98
N LEU A 5 29.04 6.17 -16.30
CA LEU A 5 27.92 7.02 -16.71
C LEU A 5 28.28 8.52 -16.62
N LEU A 6 28.98 8.93 -15.56
CA LEU A 6 29.44 10.32 -15.44
C LEU A 6 30.46 10.69 -16.53
N LEU A 7 31.39 9.78 -16.85
CA LEU A 7 32.32 9.96 -17.97
C LEU A 7 31.61 10.07 -19.32
N ALA A 8 30.59 9.24 -19.55
CA ALA A 8 29.77 9.29 -20.76
C ALA A 8 29.04 10.64 -20.89
N ILE A 9 28.42 11.13 -19.80
CA ILE A 9 27.75 12.44 -19.78
C ILE A 9 28.75 13.57 -20.03
N ALA A 10 29.93 13.53 -19.42
CA ALA A 10 30.97 14.55 -19.64
C ALA A 10 31.41 14.59 -21.12
N LEU A 11 31.64 13.42 -21.74
CA LEU A 11 32.01 13.33 -23.16
C LEU A 11 30.91 13.82 -24.09
N VAL A 12 29.64 13.48 -23.82
CA VAL A 12 28.50 13.99 -24.60
C VAL A 12 28.40 15.50 -24.49
N THR A 13 28.57 16.07 -23.30
CA THR A 13 28.53 17.52 -23.10
C THR A 13 29.64 18.22 -23.91
N VAL A 14 30.86 17.69 -23.92
CA VAL A 14 31.97 18.22 -24.72
C VAL A 14 31.68 18.13 -26.22
N LEU A 15 31.13 17.00 -26.69
CA LEU A 15 30.76 16.79 -28.08
C LEU A 15 29.68 17.78 -28.55
N VAL A 16 28.67 18.04 -27.71
CA VAL A 16 27.58 18.99 -27.99
C VAL A 16 28.10 20.43 -28.04
N LEU A 17 28.98 20.81 -27.11
CA LEU A 17 29.58 22.16 -27.10
C LEU A 17 30.50 22.39 -28.30
N TRP A 18 31.23 21.35 -28.72
CA TRP A 18 32.06 21.39 -29.92
C TRP A 18 31.21 21.50 -31.20
N ARG A 19 30.13 20.71 -31.31
CA ARG A 19 29.23 20.70 -32.47
C ARG A 19 28.41 21.99 -32.62
N THR A 20 28.11 22.67 -31.52
CA THR A 20 27.36 23.95 -31.52
C THR A 20 28.26 25.18 -31.65
N GLY A 21 29.59 25.01 -31.73
CA GLY A 21 30.55 26.12 -31.90
C GLY A 21 30.68 27.02 -30.67
N TYR A 22 30.44 26.49 -29.47
CA TYR A 22 30.37 27.27 -28.24
C TYR A 22 31.73 27.95 -27.91
N PRO A 23 31.76 29.26 -27.59
CA PRO A 23 32.99 30.02 -27.44
C PRO A 23 33.86 29.47 -26.30
N ARG A 24 35.13 29.19 -26.61
CA ARG A 24 36.11 28.56 -25.70
C ARG A 24 36.29 29.29 -24.36
N LYS A 25 36.05 30.60 -24.32
CA LYS A 25 36.14 31.42 -23.10
C LYS A 25 35.03 31.11 -22.07
N LEU A 26 33.91 30.53 -22.50
CA LEU A 26 32.78 30.22 -21.63
C LEU A 26 32.73 28.75 -21.20
N TRP A 27 33.73 27.93 -21.56
CA TRP A 27 33.76 26.50 -21.22
C TRP A 27 33.86 26.23 -19.71
N THR A 28 34.21 27.24 -18.93
CA THR A 28 34.25 27.18 -17.46
C THR A 28 32.87 26.96 -16.84
N ILE A 29 31.78 27.45 -17.46
CA ILE A 29 30.41 27.30 -16.96
C ILE A 29 29.96 25.82 -16.99
N PRO A 30 29.94 25.12 -18.14
CA PRO A 30 29.56 23.71 -18.17
C PRO A 30 30.54 22.82 -17.42
N ALA A 31 31.84 23.16 -17.40
CA ALA A 31 32.83 22.42 -16.61
C ALA A 31 32.54 22.49 -15.10
N THR A 32 32.17 23.67 -14.60
CA THR A 32 31.82 23.86 -13.18
C THR A 32 30.53 23.13 -12.83
N ALA A 33 29.52 23.17 -13.71
CA ALA A 33 28.26 22.44 -13.51
C ALA A 33 28.49 20.91 -13.45
N LEU A 34 29.34 20.37 -14.32
CA LEU A 34 29.72 18.96 -14.29
C LEU A 34 30.50 18.60 -13.03
N MET A 35 31.43 19.46 -12.58
CA MET A 35 32.17 19.25 -11.34
C MET A 35 31.25 19.25 -10.11
N LEU A 36 30.32 20.19 -10.01
CA LEU A 36 29.36 20.24 -8.90
C LEU A 36 28.42 19.03 -8.92
N GLY A 37 27.97 18.59 -10.11
CA GLY A 37 27.18 17.38 -10.27
C GLY A 37 27.95 16.11 -9.85
N ALA A 38 29.23 16.01 -10.24
CA ALA A 38 30.08 14.89 -9.85
C ALA A 38 30.39 14.90 -8.33
N ALA A 39 30.62 16.07 -7.74
CA ALA A 39 30.84 16.22 -6.31
C ALA A 39 29.57 15.88 -5.50
N GLY A 40 28.40 16.31 -5.95
CA GLY A 40 27.11 15.93 -5.35
C GLY A 40 26.86 14.42 -5.46
N TYR A 41 27.14 13.83 -6.62
CA TYR A 41 27.07 12.38 -6.82
C TYR A 41 28.06 11.62 -5.94
N ALA A 42 29.28 12.13 -5.72
CA ALA A 42 30.26 11.51 -4.83
C ALA A 42 29.86 11.64 -3.34
N TRP A 43 29.18 12.73 -2.97
CA TRP A 43 28.77 12.97 -1.59
C TRP A 43 27.50 12.19 -1.19
N GLN A 44 26.55 12.02 -2.11
CA GLN A 44 25.30 11.28 -1.86
C GLN A 44 25.27 9.86 -2.43
N GLY A 45 26.14 9.54 -3.38
CA GLY A 45 26.19 8.24 -4.03
C GLY A 45 27.01 7.23 -3.23
N SER A 46 26.51 6.00 -3.14
CA SER A 46 27.24 4.84 -2.60
C SER A 46 27.57 3.86 -3.75
N PRO A 47 28.54 4.17 -4.63
CA PRO A 47 28.77 3.47 -5.90
C PRO A 47 29.31 2.04 -5.76
N GLY A 48 29.67 1.62 -4.54
CA GLY A 48 30.19 0.30 -4.21
C GLY A 48 29.15 -0.67 -3.63
N LEU A 49 27.93 -0.22 -3.34
CA LEU A 49 26.86 -1.14 -2.97
C LEU A 49 26.48 -1.96 -4.20
N ALA A 50 26.51 -3.29 -4.06
CA ALA A 50 25.91 -4.16 -5.07
C ALA A 50 24.49 -3.68 -5.28
N GLY A 51 24.11 -3.44 -6.54
CA GLY A 51 22.72 -3.19 -6.88
C GLY A 51 21.94 -4.41 -6.48
N HIS A 52 21.28 -4.36 -5.32
CA HIS A 52 20.26 -5.33 -4.98
C HIS A 52 19.09 -4.97 -5.89
N PRO A 53 18.77 -5.76 -6.93
CA PRO A 53 17.42 -5.68 -7.45
C PRO A 53 16.54 -5.93 -6.23
N VAL A 54 15.67 -4.98 -5.89
CA VAL A 54 14.54 -5.28 -5.03
C VAL A 54 13.60 -6.13 -5.88
N ALA A 55 14.02 -7.37 -6.17
CA ALA A 55 13.07 -8.45 -6.17
C ALA A 55 12.65 -8.51 -4.71
N ALA A 56 11.61 -7.75 -4.35
CA ALA A 56 10.76 -8.18 -3.28
C ALA A 56 10.52 -9.66 -3.61
N GLU A 57 11.01 -10.57 -2.77
CA GLU A 57 10.57 -11.95 -2.84
C GLU A 57 9.07 -11.84 -2.71
N ALA A 58 8.39 -11.88 -3.86
CA ALA A 58 6.96 -11.86 -3.97
C ALA A 58 6.54 -13.21 -3.41
N GLN A 59 6.50 -13.27 -2.07
CA GLN A 59 5.91 -14.37 -1.34
C GLN A 59 4.55 -14.54 -1.98
N ALA A 60 4.35 -15.67 -2.65
CA ALA A 60 3.07 -16.04 -3.24
C ALA A 60 2.01 -15.72 -2.19
N GLY A 61 1.15 -14.75 -2.50
CA GLY A 61 0.35 -14.13 -1.46
C GLY A 61 -0.50 -15.19 -0.77
N GLN A 62 -0.43 -15.28 0.55
CA GLN A 62 -1.33 -16.15 1.29
C GLN A 62 -2.72 -15.51 1.23
N LEU A 63 -3.55 -16.02 0.31
CA LEU A 63 -4.97 -15.70 0.32
C LEU A 63 -5.64 -16.57 1.37
N ASP A 64 -6.24 -15.92 2.36
CA ASP A 64 -7.07 -16.56 3.35
C ASP A 64 -8.42 -16.94 2.70
N PRO A 65 -8.75 -18.25 2.56
CA PRO A 65 -10.01 -18.69 1.97
C PRO A 65 -11.24 -18.12 2.68
N ASP A 66 -11.16 -17.90 3.99
CA ASP A 66 -12.26 -17.36 4.77
C ASP A 66 -12.50 -15.89 4.43
N LEU A 67 -11.44 -15.11 4.20
CA LEU A 67 -11.56 -13.74 3.72
C LEU A 67 -12.14 -13.66 2.30
N VAL A 68 -11.80 -14.62 1.43
CA VAL A 68 -12.40 -14.72 0.09
C VAL A 68 -13.90 -15.00 0.20
N ALA A 69 -14.29 -16.00 1.00
CA ALA A 69 -15.69 -16.34 1.22
C ALA A 69 -16.47 -15.18 1.85
N LEU A 70 -15.89 -14.49 2.83
CA LEU A 70 -16.50 -13.33 3.46
C LEU A 70 -16.68 -12.17 2.47
N ARG A 71 -15.70 -11.90 1.61
CA ARG A 71 -15.82 -10.90 0.53
C ARG A 71 -16.95 -11.24 -0.42
N GLU A 72 -17.08 -12.51 -0.81
CA GLU A 72 -18.19 -12.98 -1.65
C GLU A 72 -19.54 -12.82 -0.94
N ALA A 73 -19.62 -13.09 0.35
CA ALA A 73 -20.85 -12.92 1.12
C ALA A 73 -21.25 -11.44 1.27
N ILE A 74 -20.27 -10.55 1.46
CA ILE A 74 -20.47 -9.10 1.62
C ILE A 74 -20.89 -8.43 0.30
N PHE A 75 -20.24 -8.78 -0.82
CA PHE A 75 -20.45 -8.10 -2.11
C PHE A 75 -21.26 -8.89 -3.14
N GLY A 76 -21.52 -10.18 -2.87
CA GLY A 76 -22.26 -11.07 -3.76
C GLY A 76 -21.38 -11.74 -4.83
N LYS A 77 -21.65 -13.03 -5.08
CA LYS A 77 -20.93 -13.89 -6.04
C LYS A 77 -21.51 -13.87 -7.46
N PHE A 78 -22.84 -13.71 -7.61
CA PHE A 78 -23.53 -13.91 -8.89
C PHE A 78 -23.75 -12.58 -9.61
N GLY A 79 -23.24 -12.48 -10.85
CA GLY A 79 -23.51 -11.35 -11.76
C GLY A 79 -22.77 -10.05 -11.45
N THR A 80 -21.93 -10.00 -10.41
CA THR A 80 -21.15 -8.79 -10.09
C THR A 80 -19.85 -8.78 -10.90
N ASN A 81 -19.59 -7.67 -11.59
CA ASN A 81 -18.32 -7.48 -12.28
C ASN A 81 -17.16 -7.59 -11.28
N ALA A 82 -17.34 -7.05 -10.06
CA ALA A 82 -16.33 -7.09 -9.01
C ALA A 82 -15.82 -8.49 -8.66
N TRP A 83 -16.69 -9.50 -8.60
CA TRP A 83 -16.27 -10.87 -8.33
C TRP A 83 -15.31 -11.41 -9.40
N SER A 84 -15.59 -11.13 -10.68
CA SER A 84 -14.74 -11.59 -11.78
C SER A 84 -13.33 -10.96 -11.76
N TYR A 85 -13.24 -9.67 -11.46
CA TYR A 85 -11.95 -8.98 -11.30
C TYR A 85 -11.22 -9.46 -10.05
N ALA A 86 -11.94 -9.69 -8.94
CA ALA A 86 -11.37 -10.24 -7.72
C ALA A 86 -10.75 -11.62 -7.96
N MET A 87 -11.46 -12.53 -8.62
CA MET A 87 -10.92 -13.85 -8.95
C MET A 87 -9.67 -13.78 -9.84
N ALA A 88 -9.67 -12.88 -10.84
CA ALA A 88 -8.51 -12.69 -11.72
C ALA A 88 -7.30 -12.14 -10.94
N ALA A 89 -7.51 -11.13 -10.11
CA ALA A 89 -6.48 -10.53 -9.28
C ALA A 89 -5.92 -11.52 -8.24
N ASP A 90 -6.81 -12.24 -7.55
CA ASP A 90 -6.44 -13.28 -6.58
C ASP A 90 -5.52 -14.35 -7.20
N ARG A 91 -5.84 -14.82 -8.41
CA ARG A 91 -4.96 -15.76 -9.13
C ARG A 91 -3.59 -15.18 -9.45
N MET A 92 -3.51 -13.89 -9.77
CA MET A 92 -2.24 -13.21 -10.03
C MET A 92 -1.42 -13.07 -8.75
N THR A 93 -2.06 -12.74 -7.63
CA THR A 93 -1.43 -12.70 -6.30
C THR A 93 -0.88 -14.07 -5.90
N LEU A 94 -1.67 -15.15 -6.08
CA LEU A 94 -1.23 -16.53 -5.84
C LEU A 94 -0.08 -16.97 -6.77
N SER A 95 -0.03 -16.43 -7.98
CA SER A 95 1.04 -16.71 -8.95
C SER A 95 2.32 -15.89 -8.72
N GLY A 96 2.40 -15.15 -7.60
CA GLY A 96 3.55 -14.30 -7.28
C GLY A 96 3.67 -13.06 -8.17
N LYS A 97 2.55 -12.59 -8.74
CA LYS A 97 2.49 -11.42 -9.64
C LYS A 97 1.55 -10.33 -9.08
N PRO A 98 1.82 -9.79 -7.87
CA PRO A 98 0.96 -8.78 -7.24
C PRO A 98 0.81 -7.51 -8.10
N ASP A 99 1.84 -7.10 -8.84
CA ASP A 99 1.78 -5.92 -9.72
C ASP A 99 0.71 -6.04 -10.80
N LEU A 100 0.55 -7.25 -11.37
CA LEU A 100 -0.50 -7.52 -12.36
C LEU A 100 -1.88 -7.51 -11.71
N ALA A 101 -2.00 -7.99 -10.46
CA ALA A 101 -3.25 -7.91 -9.71
C ALA A 101 -3.68 -6.44 -9.53
N ILE A 102 -2.74 -5.55 -9.16
CA ILE A 102 -2.99 -4.11 -9.07
C ILE A 102 -3.44 -3.52 -10.42
N ALA A 103 -2.78 -3.88 -11.51
CA ALA A 103 -3.15 -3.40 -12.85
C ALA A 103 -4.58 -3.84 -13.23
N VAL A 104 -4.98 -5.07 -12.90
CA VAL A 104 -6.35 -5.58 -13.09
C VAL A 104 -7.35 -4.76 -12.29
N TRP A 105 -7.08 -4.54 -11.00
CA TRP A 105 -7.95 -3.72 -10.16
C TRP A 105 -8.06 -2.28 -10.66
N GLN A 106 -6.95 -1.67 -11.04
CA GLN A 106 -6.92 -0.31 -11.58
C GLN A 106 -7.74 -0.20 -12.88
N GLY A 107 -7.61 -1.18 -13.79
CA GLY A 107 -8.44 -1.27 -14.98
C GLY A 107 -9.92 -1.42 -14.66
N ALA A 108 -10.25 -2.23 -13.65
CA ALA A 108 -11.62 -2.47 -13.22
C ALA A 108 -12.29 -1.20 -12.70
N VAL A 109 -11.65 -0.46 -11.79
CA VAL A 109 -12.19 0.79 -11.25
C VAL A 109 -12.26 1.90 -12.30
N ARG A 110 -11.38 1.90 -13.31
CA ARG A 110 -11.48 2.82 -14.46
C ARG A 110 -12.69 2.50 -15.34
N LYS A 111 -12.94 1.21 -15.58
CA LYS A 111 -14.07 0.76 -16.41
C LYS A 111 -15.42 0.97 -15.70
N MET A 112 -15.46 0.78 -14.38
CA MET A 112 -16.67 0.90 -13.57
C MET A 112 -16.39 1.77 -12.34
N PRO A 113 -16.33 3.10 -12.52
CA PRO A 113 -15.90 4.03 -11.48
C PRO A 113 -16.90 4.18 -10.32
N ASN A 114 -18.09 3.60 -10.43
CA ASN A 114 -19.14 3.67 -9.42
C ASN A 114 -19.37 2.32 -8.71
N ASP A 115 -18.55 1.30 -8.97
CA ASP A 115 -18.67 0.00 -8.32
C ASP A 115 -17.91 0.00 -6.97
N VAL A 116 -18.68 -0.11 -5.89
CA VAL A 116 -18.20 -0.03 -4.50
C VAL A 116 -17.26 -1.20 -4.15
N ALA A 117 -17.53 -2.38 -4.68
CA ALA A 117 -16.76 -3.58 -4.41
C ALA A 117 -15.39 -3.51 -5.10
N LEU A 118 -15.33 -2.98 -6.32
CA LEU A 118 -14.07 -2.76 -7.04
C LEU A 118 -13.15 -1.77 -6.33
N TRP A 119 -13.68 -0.64 -5.86
CA TRP A 119 -12.89 0.32 -5.10
C TRP A 119 -12.39 -0.24 -3.77
N SER A 120 -13.21 -1.05 -3.08
CA SER A 120 -12.81 -1.72 -1.83
C SER A 120 -11.72 -2.76 -2.07
N GLY A 121 -11.86 -3.58 -3.11
CA GLY A 121 -10.86 -4.57 -3.52
C GLY A 121 -9.55 -3.93 -3.96
N TYR A 122 -9.63 -2.83 -4.74
CA TYR A 122 -8.45 -2.08 -5.16
C TYR A 122 -7.69 -1.46 -3.98
N GLY A 123 -8.42 -0.85 -3.03
CA GLY A 123 -7.82 -0.32 -1.81
C GLY A 123 -7.08 -1.38 -0.99
N LEU A 124 -7.69 -2.55 -0.81
CA LEU A 124 -7.05 -3.66 -0.10
C LEU A 124 -5.82 -4.18 -0.84
N ALA A 125 -5.92 -4.38 -2.16
CA ALA A 125 -4.81 -4.86 -2.96
C ALA A 125 -3.63 -3.87 -2.92
N LEU A 126 -3.89 -2.56 -3.00
CA LEU A 126 -2.86 -1.53 -2.84
C LEU A 126 -2.18 -1.62 -1.47
N ALA A 127 -2.92 -1.81 -0.39
CA ALA A 127 -2.33 -1.96 0.94
C ALA A 127 -1.44 -3.21 1.04
N GLU A 128 -1.89 -4.33 0.48
CA GLU A 128 -1.10 -5.58 0.43
C GLU A 128 0.19 -5.40 -0.38
N HIS A 129 0.08 -4.77 -1.55
CA HIS A 129 1.21 -4.44 -2.41
C HIS A 129 2.22 -3.52 -1.72
N ASP A 130 1.73 -2.56 -0.93
CA ASP A 130 2.57 -1.61 -0.18
C ASP A 130 3.07 -2.17 1.17
N GLY A 131 3.21 -3.50 1.27
CA GLY A 131 3.76 -4.16 2.45
C GLY A 131 2.83 -4.16 3.66
N ASN A 132 1.52 -4.33 3.42
CA ASN A 132 0.46 -4.24 4.43
C ASN A 132 0.33 -2.86 5.10
N GLN A 133 0.72 -1.79 4.39
CA GLN A 133 0.55 -0.42 4.85
C GLN A 133 -0.57 0.28 4.09
N VAL A 134 -1.40 1.05 4.79
CA VAL A 134 -2.41 1.87 4.12
C VAL A 134 -1.74 3.12 3.53
N SER A 135 -1.30 3.01 2.27
CA SER A 135 -0.79 4.14 1.51
C SER A 135 -1.87 5.18 1.18
N PRO A 136 -1.50 6.41 0.75
CA PRO A 136 -2.47 7.42 0.33
C PRO A 136 -3.40 6.95 -0.79
N ALA A 137 -2.89 6.14 -1.72
CA ALA A 137 -3.69 5.57 -2.80
C ALA A 137 -4.69 4.52 -2.29
N SER A 138 -4.26 3.64 -1.38
CA SER A 138 -5.13 2.67 -0.73
C SER A 138 -6.25 3.37 0.04
N ARG A 139 -5.90 4.36 0.87
CA ARG A 139 -6.84 5.18 1.63
C ARG A 139 -7.86 5.85 0.70
N PHE A 140 -7.39 6.50 -0.37
CA PHE A 140 -8.27 7.13 -1.35
C PHE A 140 -9.27 6.15 -1.96
N ALA A 141 -8.84 4.94 -2.31
CA ALA A 141 -9.74 3.93 -2.86
C ALA A 141 -10.83 3.50 -1.87
N PHE A 142 -10.49 3.30 -0.59
CA PHE A 142 -11.47 3.02 0.46
C PHE A 142 -12.42 4.18 0.71
N GLU A 143 -11.91 5.42 0.75
CA GLU A 143 -12.73 6.63 0.90
C GLU A 143 -13.70 6.80 -0.27
N ARG A 144 -13.24 6.52 -1.50
CA ARG A 144 -14.09 6.51 -2.69
C ARG A 144 -15.19 5.47 -2.58
N ALA A 145 -14.87 4.24 -2.16
CA ALA A 145 -15.87 3.19 -1.95
C ALA A 145 -16.92 3.58 -0.88
N MET A 146 -16.48 4.16 0.24
CA MET A 146 -17.36 4.64 1.31
C MET A 146 -18.22 5.84 0.87
N THR A 147 -17.71 6.69 -0.02
CA THR A 147 -18.47 7.82 -0.58
C THR A 147 -19.54 7.33 -1.57
N LEU A 148 -19.22 6.33 -2.40
CA LEU A 148 -20.14 5.77 -3.37
C LEU A 148 -21.35 5.10 -2.73
N TRP A 149 -21.16 4.39 -1.60
CA TRP A 149 -22.26 3.79 -0.86
C TRP A 149 -22.03 3.83 0.66
N PRO A 150 -22.43 4.93 1.33
CA PRO A 150 -22.17 5.15 2.75
C PRO A 150 -22.81 4.14 3.70
N GLN A 151 -23.87 3.47 3.26
CA GLN A 151 -24.60 2.46 4.03
C GLN A 151 -24.11 1.03 3.79
N HIS A 152 -23.15 0.82 2.88
CA HIS A 152 -22.64 -0.51 2.61
C HIS A 152 -21.60 -0.94 3.67
N PRO A 153 -21.71 -2.14 4.26
CA PRO A 153 -20.80 -2.58 5.32
C PRO A 153 -19.40 -3.00 4.81
N GLY A 154 -19.28 -3.36 3.53
CA GLY A 154 -18.03 -3.85 2.93
C GLY A 154 -16.84 -2.88 2.99
N PRO A 155 -16.94 -1.65 2.42
CA PRO A 155 -15.83 -0.71 2.42
C PRO A 155 -15.20 -0.45 3.81
N PRO A 156 -15.97 -0.11 4.88
CA PRO A 156 -15.38 0.08 6.20
C PRO A 156 -14.81 -1.23 6.77
N PHE A 157 -15.39 -2.40 6.49
CA PHE A 157 -14.82 -3.67 6.93
C PHE A 157 -13.42 -3.94 6.33
N PHE A 158 -13.29 -3.83 5.01
CA PHE A 158 -12.00 -4.08 4.34
C PHE A 158 -10.97 -3.00 4.62
N TYR A 159 -11.40 -1.76 4.86
CA TYR A 159 -10.47 -0.73 5.31
C TYR A 159 -9.94 -1.02 6.72
N GLY A 160 -10.82 -1.41 7.66
CA GLY A 160 -10.41 -1.86 8.98
C GLY A 160 -9.48 -3.07 8.94
N LEU A 161 -9.68 -4.01 8.01
CA LEU A 161 -8.77 -5.14 7.81
C LEU A 161 -7.37 -4.68 7.40
N ALA A 162 -7.26 -3.74 6.45
CA ALA A 162 -5.97 -3.17 6.04
C ALA A 162 -5.28 -2.47 7.22
N LEU A 163 -6.02 -1.71 8.03
CA LEU A 163 -5.50 -1.06 9.23
C LEU A 163 -5.01 -2.05 10.30
N ILE A 164 -5.68 -3.20 10.47
CA ILE A 164 -5.23 -4.26 11.38
C ILE A 164 -3.90 -4.84 10.91
N ARG A 165 -3.75 -5.08 9.60
CA ARG A 165 -2.50 -5.58 9.02
C ARG A 165 -1.36 -4.57 9.14
N GLU A 166 -1.67 -3.28 9.11
CA GLU A 166 -0.72 -2.19 9.43
C GLU A 166 -0.44 -2.08 10.94
N GLY A 167 -1.19 -2.78 11.80
CA GLY A 167 -1.05 -2.73 13.26
C GLY A 167 -1.82 -1.60 13.95
N LYS A 168 -2.66 -0.86 13.21
CA LYS A 168 -3.51 0.23 13.72
C LYS A 168 -4.85 -0.29 14.27
N TYR A 169 -4.76 -1.15 15.28
CA TYR A 169 -5.91 -1.86 15.87
C TYR A 169 -7.03 -0.93 16.39
N ALA A 170 -6.66 0.18 17.05
CA ALA A 170 -7.64 1.11 17.61
C ALA A 170 -8.42 1.87 16.52
N GLU A 171 -7.75 2.29 15.45
CA GLU A 171 -8.40 2.93 14.30
C GLU A 171 -9.29 1.93 13.55
N ALA A 172 -8.78 0.72 13.32
CA ALA A 172 -9.53 -0.36 12.67
C ALA A 172 -10.83 -0.71 13.40
N ARG A 173 -10.81 -0.71 14.74
CA ARG A 173 -12.00 -0.97 15.57
C ARG A 173 -13.16 -0.06 15.21
N THR A 174 -12.89 1.23 14.99
CA THR A 174 -13.92 2.22 14.62
C THR A 174 -14.59 1.84 13.30
N PHE A 175 -13.81 1.42 12.31
CA PHE A 175 -14.34 1.01 11.01
C PHE A 175 -15.08 -0.34 11.07
N TRP A 176 -14.59 -1.31 11.82
CA TRP A 176 -15.27 -2.59 12.02
C TRP A 176 -16.58 -2.45 12.81
N LEU A 177 -16.61 -1.60 13.83
CA LEU A 177 -17.84 -1.25 14.54
C LEU A 177 -18.87 -0.67 13.57
N LYS A 178 -18.46 0.28 12.71
CA LYS A 178 -19.33 0.83 11.67
C LYS A 178 -19.83 -0.25 10.70
N ALA A 179 -18.97 -1.14 10.24
CA ALA A 179 -19.37 -2.24 9.36
C ALA A 179 -20.42 -3.16 9.99
N VAL A 180 -20.27 -3.50 11.28
CA VAL A 180 -21.26 -4.29 12.03
C VAL A 180 -22.58 -3.54 12.17
N GLN A 181 -22.55 -2.23 12.45
CA GLN A 181 -23.77 -1.41 12.55
C GLN A 181 -24.52 -1.29 11.22
N LEU A 182 -23.80 -1.21 10.10
CA LEU A 182 -24.37 -1.14 8.75
C LEU A 182 -24.89 -2.49 8.23
N THR A 183 -24.45 -3.60 8.82
CA THR A 183 -24.85 -4.93 8.37
C THR A 183 -26.24 -5.27 8.88
N SER A 184 -27.15 -5.69 8.00
CA SER A 184 -28.48 -6.18 8.41
C SER A 184 -28.39 -7.38 9.34
N GLU A 185 -29.29 -7.48 10.33
CA GLU A 185 -29.37 -8.63 11.25
C GLU A 185 -29.56 -9.97 10.55
N LYS A 186 -30.19 -9.96 9.37
CA LYS A 186 -30.45 -11.18 8.57
C LYS A 186 -29.29 -11.57 7.65
N ALA A 187 -28.24 -10.76 7.57
CA ALA A 187 -27.11 -11.05 6.69
C ALA A 187 -26.35 -12.29 7.19
N SER A 188 -26.13 -13.26 6.31
CA SER A 188 -25.46 -14.53 6.64
C SER A 188 -24.07 -14.33 7.23
N TYR A 189 -23.36 -13.27 6.83
CA TYR A 189 -22.01 -12.94 7.28
C TYR A 189 -21.95 -12.06 8.54
N ARG A 190 -23.10 -11.61 9.10
CA ARG A 190 -23.10 -10.72 10.27
C ARG A 190 -22.41 -11.33 11.47
N GLY A 191 -22.68 -12.61 11.74
CA GLY A 191 -22.10 -13.32 12.88
C GLY A 191 -20.58 -13.31 12.85
N GLU A 192 -20.00 -13.48 11.66
CA GLU A 192 -18.55 -13.43 11.48
C GLU A 192 -17.98 -12.04 11.74
N LEU A 193 -18.64 -10.96 11.28
CA LEU A 193 -18.17 -9.60 11.56
C LEU A 193 -18.22 -9.27 13.06
N VAL A 194 -19.29 -9.68 13.74
CA VAL A 194 -19.42 -9.49 15.19
C VAL A 194 -18.33 -10.25 15.94
N LEU A 195 -18.05 -11.50 15.54
CA LEU A 195 -16.98 -12.30 16.15
C LEU A 195 -15.60 -11.64 15.94
N ARG A 196 -15.30 -11.19 14.72
CA ARG A 196 -14.02 -10.52 14.41
C ARG A 196 -13.85 -9.23 15.23
N LEU A 197 -14.91 -8.43 15.36
CA LEU A 197 -14.90 -7.23 16.22
C LEU A 197 -14.69 -7.60 17.70
N PHE A 198 -15.38 -8.63 18.20
CA PHE A 198 -15.21 -9.10 19.57
C PHE A 198 -13.77 -9.57 19.85
N LEU A 199 -13.15 -10.30 18.93
CA LEU A 199 -11.76 -10.74 19.04
C LEU A 199 -10.79 -9.56 19.04
N LEU A 200 -11.04 -8.54 18.20
CA LEU A 200 -10.26 -7.31 18.19
C LEU A 200 -10.36 -6.56 19.54
N ASP A 201 -11.56 -6.48 20.11
CA ASP A 201 -11.79 -5.85 21.41
C ASP A 201 -11.05 -6.57 22.54
N ARG A 202 -11.06 -7.91 22.51
CA ARG A 202 -10.28 -8.73 23.45
C ARG A 202 -8.78 -8.50 23.32
N LEU A 203 -8.27 -8.41 22.09
CA LEU A 203 -6.86 -8.14 21.83
C LEU A 203 -6.46 -6.75 22.34
N LEU A 204 -7.28 -5.73 22.11
CA LEU A 204 -7.05 -4.39 22.61
C LEU A 204 -7.05 -4.34 24.15
N ALA A 205 -8.01 -5.01 24.80
CA ALA A 205 -8.07 -5.09 26.26
C ALA A 205 -6.85 -5.82 26.84
N ALA A 206 -6.39 -6.91 26.21
CA ALA A 206 -5.20 -7.63 26.64
C ALA A 206 -3.93 -6.77 26.53
N LYS A 207 -3.77 -6.02 25.43
CA LYS A 207 -2.65 -5.08 25.26
C LYS A 207 -2.68 -3.94 26.28
N ALA A 208 -3.86 -3.42 26.60
CA ALA A 208 -4.01 -2.39 27.63
C ALA A 208 -3.67 -2.91 29.04
N GLY A 209 -4.07 -4.15 29.37
CA GLY A 209 -3.72 -4.80 30.64
C GLY A 209 -2.24 -5.15 30.78
N GLN A 210 -1.55 -5.46 29.68
CA GLN A 210 -0.10 -5.70 29.66
C GLN A 210 0.72 -4.42 29.79
N ALA A 211 0.15 -3.26 29.45
CA ALA A 211 0.77 -1.93 29.63
C ALA A 211 0.59 -1.35 31.06
N GLY A 212 0.34 -2.21 32.06
CA GLY A 212 0.15 -1.83 33.47
C GLY A 212 1.31 -0.98 34.04
N PRO A 213 1.05 -0.21 35.12
CA PRO A 213 1.79 1.01 35.46
C PRO A 213 3.29 0.76 35.63
N GLN A 214 4.10 1.56 34.92
CA GLN A 214 5.53 1.69 35.22
C GLN A 214 5.69 1.98 36.72
N PRO A 215 6.56 1.25 37.45
CA PRO A 215 6.80 1.54 38.85
C PRO A 215 7.27 2.99 38.95
N ALA A 216 6.54 3.78 39.74
CA ALA A 216 6.90 5.18 40.00
C ALA A 216 8.38 5.24 40.43
N PRO A 217 9.18 6.20 39.94
CA PRO A 217 10.54 6.36 40.41
C PRO A 217 10.48 6.59 41.92
N THR A 218 11.05 5.65 42.68
CA THR A 218 11.19 5.75 44.13
C THR A 218 11.81 7.10 44.46
N PRO A 219 11.18 7.95 45.27
CA PRO A 219 11.80 9.19 45.71
C PRO A 219 13.07 8.82 46.47
N ALA A 220 14.20 9.37 46.03
CA ALA A 220 15.47 9.25 46.73
C ALA A 220 15.27 9.77 48.15
N LYS A 221 15.57 8.93 49.15
CA LYS A 221 15.55 9.33 50.56
C LYS A 221 16.51 10.52 50.77
N PRO A 222 16.14 11.49 51.61
CA PRO A 222 17.01 12.60 51.98
C PRO A 222 18.25 12.13 52.75
#